data_AF-A0A1T2LAW0-F1
#
_entry.id   AF-A0A1T2LAW0-F1
#
_cell.length_a   1.000
_cell.length_b   1.000
_cell.length_c   1.000
_cell.angle_alpha   90.00
_cell.angle_beta   90.00
_cell.angle_gamma   90.00
#
_symmetry.space_group_name_H-M   'P 1'
#
loop_
_entity.id
_entity.type
_entity.pdbx_description
1 polymer ?
#
loop_
_entity_poly.entity_id
_entity_poly.type
_entity_poly.pdbx_seq_one_letter_code
_entity_poly.pdbx_strand_id
1 'polypeptide(L)'
;MLFSLLLHLLLLYLLFLKADELLTMDAPAPIVAEEVEEQPPIPVVVPKETVQQVMHELREKRELQKQSAVGLKKREDEELRLAREAKEKEKRRLAELQRQREEELKRLKQEQKERERQLAELQKQREEAERKRKEEEERLRILEEQRIAAEKAAEEKRKEEEERQRILKEQRIAAEKAAEEKRKEEEEKERLRQLEEERLAAKLEAERKEEELKQKKLEEERIAAEKIEQEKKRKEEEKKKYAEAKRKQEIAARKKAEAAAAAARQKSKGKGSGSGSSRKAGGGGGKNYNKYIGPIKSKITRNWRRPLGSSSDLVVKMRLKLFPGGGIADVQVIKSSGNVAFDRSAADAVRLSDPLPVPKGKDFDAFRSFVLEFTPNRIR
;
A
#
# COMPACT_ATOMS: atom_id res chain seq x y z
N MET A 1 52.24 22.92 59.70
CA MET A 1 53.18 22.72 60.82
C MET A 1 53.99 23.98 61.13
N LEU A 2 54.71 24.58 60.16
CA LEU A 2 55.52 25.81 60.33
C LEU A 2 54.85 26.93 61.16
N PHE A 3 53.61 27.31 60.86
CA PHE A 3 52.87 28.34 61.63
C PHE A 3 52.69 28.01 63.13
N SER A 4 52.58 26.73 63.50
CA SER A 4 52.46 26.33 64.92
C SER A 4 53.80 26.51 65.65
N LEU A 5 54.90 26.10 65.02
CA LEU A 5 56.26 26.32 65.54
C LEU A 5 56.57 27.80 65.71
N LEU A 6 56.20 28.63 64.74
CA LEU A 6 56.40 30.08 64.79
C LEU A 6 55.61 30.74 65.93
N LEU A 7 54.36 30.29 66.16
CA LEU A 7 53.52 30.76 67.26
C LEU A 7 54.09 30.38 68.64
N HIS A 8 54.64 29.17 68.78
CA HIS A 8 55.25 28.72 70.04
C HIS A 8 56.56 29.46 70.32
N LEU A 9 57.38 29.74 69.30
CA LEU A 9 58.58 30.57 69.43
C LEU A 9 58.24 32.02 69.82
N LEU A 10 57.19 32.61 69.24
CA LEU A 10 56.70 33.93 69.63
C LEU A 10 56.27 33.97 71.10
N LEU A 11 55.58 32.92 71.57
CA LEU A 11 55.07 32.83 72.95
C LEU A 11 56.20 32.62 73.97
N LEU A 12 57.24 31.85 73.61
CA LEU A 12 58.48 31.75 74.39
C LEU A 12 59.26 33.07 74.44
N TYR A 13 59.35 33.79 73.31
CA TYR A 13 60.01 35.10 73.25
C TYR A 13 59.30 36.15 74.12
N LEU A 14 57.95 36.18 74.10
CA LEU A 14 57.15 37.04 74.97
C LEU A 14 57.30 36.68 76.45
N LEU A 15 57.45 35.39 76.80
CA LEU A 15 57.75 34.96 78.16
C LEU A 15 59.15 35.40 78.62
N PHE A 16 60.14 35.35 77.72
CA PHE A 16 61.51 35.77 78.02
C PHE A 16 61.62 37.29 78.22
N LEU A 17 60.96 38.09 77.38
CA LEU A 17 60.84 39.55 77.56
C LEU A 17 60.19 39.92 78.89
N LYS A 18 59.23 39.12 79.37
CA LYS A 18 58.55 39.35 80.64
C LYS A 18 59.31 38.82 81.87
N ALA A 19 60.38 38.05 81.67
CA ALA A 19 61.20 37.53 82.75
C ALA A 19 62.14 38.61 83.33
N ASP A 20 62.67 39.51 82.49
CA ASP A 20 63.46 40.67 82.94
C ASP A 20 62.62 41.61 83.84
N GLU A 21 61.34 41.81 83.51
CA GLU A 21 60.42 42.70 84.26
C GLU A 21 59.93 42.08 85.59
N LEU A 22 60.18 40.79 85.83
CA LEU A 22 59.82 40.06 87.05
C LEU A 22 60.98 39.86 88.03
N LEU A 23 62.22 40.20 87.64
CA LEU A 23 63.42 40.07 88.48
C LEU A 23 63.88 41.39 89.11
N THR A 24 63.31 42.53 88.72
CA THR A 24 63.46 43.81 89.43
C THR A 24 62.40 44.00 90.51
N MET A 25 62.36 43.08 91.48
CA MET A 25 61.72 43.38 92.77
C MET A 25 62.61 44.40 93.49
N ASP A 26 62.23 45.67 93.41
CA ASP A 26 62.90 46.75 94.13
C ASP A 26 62.90 46.41 95.64
N ALA A 27 64.09 46.30 96.23
CA ALA A 27 64.21 45.93 97.62
C ALA A 27 63.67 47.10 98.46
N PRO A 28 62.72 46.87 99.40
CA PRO A 28 62.24 47.96 100.24
C PRO A 28 63.44 48.57 100.96
N ALA A 29 63.62 49.88 100.80
CA ALA A 29 64.77 50.61 101.32
C ALA A 29 64.99 50.25 102.80
N PRO A 30 66.25 50.07 103.24
CA PRO A 30 66.52 49.79 104.64
C PRO A 30 65.91 50.91 105.46
N ILE A 31 65.02 50.54 106.39
CA ILE A 31 64.41 51.48 107.32
C ILE A 31 65.57 51.99 108.19
N VAL A 32 66.09 53.16 107.83
CA VAL A 32 66.96 53.93 108.71
C VAL A 32 66.11 54.22 109.93
N ALA A 33 66.46 53.60 111.05
CA ALA A 33 65.92 53.97 112.34
C ALA A 33 66.42 55.40 112.61
N GLU A 34 65.58 56.37 112.28
CA GLU A 34 65.78 57.75 112.70
C GLU A 34 65.75 57.72 114.23
N GLU A 35 66.94 57.93 114.82
CA GLU A 35 67.18 57.85 116.25
C GLU A 35 66.50 59.05 116.91
N VAL A 36 65.19 58.91 117.18
CA VAL A 36 64.39 59.92 117.85
C VAL A 36 64.95 60.10 119.25
N GLU A 37 65.65 61.21 119.42
CA GLU A 37 66.23 61.69 120.67
C GLU A 37 65.19 61.63 121.80
N GLU A 38 65.33 60.67 122.72
CA GLU A 38 64.44 60.51 123.87
C GLU A 38 64.54 61.73 124.79
N GLN A 39 63.72 62.74 124.54
CA GLN A 39 63.46 63.78 125.53
C GLN A 39 62.92 63.12 126.79
N PRO A 40 63.41 63.51 127.99
CA PRO A 40 62.96 62.91 129.23
C PRO A 40 61.43 63.05 129.33
N PRO A 41 60.70 62.01 129.76
CA PRO A 41 59.24 62.06 129.81
C PRO A 41 58.80 63.14 130.80
N ILE A 42 58.47 64.32 130.26
CA ILE A 42 57.75 65.35 130.99
C ILE A 42 56.49 64.65 131.51
N PRO A 43 56.25 64.61 132.84
CA PRO A 43 55.08 63.96 133.39
C PRO A 43 53.85 64.82 133.08
N VAL A 44 53.35 64.70 131.84
CA VAL A 44 52.03 65.18 131.47
C VAL A 44 51.06 64.34 132.28
N VAL A 45 50.58 64.91 133.39
CA VAL A 45 49.48 64.36 134.17
C VAL A 45 48.23 64.50 133.32
N VAL A 46 48.06 63.59 132.37
CA VAL A 46 46.86 63.52 131.53
C VAL A 46 45.68 63.26 132.47
N PRO A 47 44.67 64.15 132.52
CA PRO A 47 43.51 63.94 133.37
C PRO A 47 42.85 62.60 133.04
N LYS A 48 42.34 61.89 134.06
CA LYS A 48 41.73 60.57 133.87
C LYS A 48 40.54 60.65 132.91
N GLU A 49 39.86 61.79 132.87
CA GLU A 49 38.80 62.15 131.95
C GLU A 49 39.28 62.14 130.49
N THR A 50 40.45 62.72 130.19
CA THR A 50 40.99 62.78 128.82
C THR A 50 41.37 61.39 128.30
N VAL A 51 41.97 60.54 129.16
CA VAL A 51 42.26 59.14 128.79
C VAL A 51 40.96 58.36 128.55
N GLN A 52 39.92 58.59 129.35
CA GLN A 52 38.62 57.96 129.15
C GLN A 52 37.93 58.44 127.86
N GLN A 53 38.03 59.73 127.51
CA GLN A 53 37.51 60.29 126.25
C GLN A 53 38.19 59.67 125.03
N VAL A 54 39.52 59.63 124.99
CA VAL A 54 40.28 59.00 123.90
C VAL A 54 39.94 57.51 123.78
N MET A 55 39.80 56.80 124.90
CA MET A 55 39.39 55.39 124.90
C MET A 55 37.92 55.18 124.46
N HIS A 56 37.02 56.15 124.67
CA HIS A 56 35.66 56.13 124.14
C HIS A 56 35.67 56.34 122.62
N GLU A 57 36.36 57.38 122.15
CA GLU A 57 36.48 57.71 120.74
C GLU A 57 37.13 56.57 119.92
N LEU A 58 38.16 55.91 120.49
CA LEU A 58 38.77 54.72 119.89
C LEU A 58 37.81 53.52 119.84
N ARG A 59 36.94 53.34 120.84
CA ARG A 59 35.89 52.31 120.81
C ARG A 59 34.85 52.63 119.73
N GLU A 60 34.37 53.86 119.66
CA GLU A 60 33.41 54.30 118.63
C GLU A 60 33.98 54.16 117.22
N LYS A 61 35.22 54.62 116.98
CA LYS A 61 35.94 54.42 115.72
C LYS A 61 36.09 52.93 115.37
N ARG A 62 36.37 52.07 116.35
CA ARG A 62 36.49 50.62 116.14
C ARG A 62 35.16 49.94 115.86
N GLU A 63 34.06 50.36 116.50
CA GLU A 63 32.71 49.87 116.17
C GLU A 63 32.26 50.37 114.79
N LEU A 64 32.55 51.62 114.43
CA LEU A 64 32.29 52.15 113.10
C LEU A 64 33.08 51.38 112.02
N GLN A 65 34.36 51.06 112.27
CA GLN A 65 35.18 50.20 111.40
C GLN A 65 34.64 48.78 111.29
N LYS A 66 34.12 48.18 112.38
CA LYS A 66 33.45 46.87 112.32
C LYS A 66 32.17 46.94 111.48
N GLN A 67 31.35 47.98 111.67
CA GLN A 67 30.12 48.16 110.91
C GLN A 67 30.38 48.41 109.42
N SER A 68 31.40 49.21 109.07
CA SER A 68 31.80 49.41 107.68
C SER A 68 32.38 48.13 107.06
N ALA A 69 33.20 47.36 107.78
CA ALA A 69 33.71 46.07 107.31
C ALA A 69 32.59 45.03 107.10
N VAL A 70 31.57 44.99 107.96
CA VAL A 70 30.37 44.15 107.76
C VAL A 70 29.54 44.64 106.57
N GLY A 71 29.43 45.96 106.37
CA GLY A 71 28.75 46.55 105.22
C GLY A 71 29.44 46.26 103.89
N LEU A 72 30.78 46.30 103.87
CA LEU A 72 31.59 45.94 102.69
C LEU A 72 31.43 44.46 102.35
N LYS A 73 31.60 43.54 103.32
CA LYS A 73 31.41 42.10 103.09
C LYS A 73 30.02 41.77 102.54
N LYS A 74 28.97 42.40 103.06
CA LYS A 74 27.60 42.23 102.53
C LYS A 74 27.46 42.66 101.07
N ARG A 75 28.16 43.73 100.65
CA ARG A 75 28.19 44.17 99.24
C ARG A 75 29.00 43.21 98.37
N GLU A 76 30.16 42.75 98.83
CA GLU A 76 30.98 41.74 98.14
C GLU A 76 30.22 40.42 97.95
N ASP A 77 29.52 39.94 98.97
CA ASP A 77 28.67 38.74 98.90
C ASP A 77 27.48 38.93 97.92
N GLU A 78 26.89 40.12 97.90
CA GLU A 78 25.79 40.46 96.98
C GLU A 78 26.27 40.58 95.53
N GLU A 79 27.40 41.24 95.28
CA GLU A 79 28.04 41.31 93.96
C GLU A 79 28.46 39.91 93.47
N LEU A 80 29.01 39.07 94.35
CA LEU A 80 29.36 37.69 94.03
C LEU A 80 28.11 36.84 93.70
N ARG A 81 27.00 37.06 94.39
CA ARG A 81 25.71 36.42 94.06
C ARG A 81 25.21 36.87 92.69
N LEU A 82 25.18 38.18 92.42
CA LEU A 82 24.76 38.74 91.13
C LEU A 82 25.66 38.25 89.98
N ALA A 83 26.98 38.17 90.19
CA ALA A 83 27.93 37.64 89.21
C ALA A 83 27.73 36.13 88.95
N ARG A 84 27.37 35.33 89.98
CA ARG A 84 27.00 33.92 89.83
C ARG A 84 25.69 33.78 89.05
N GLU A 85 24.66 34.56 89.38
CA GLU A 85 23.39 34.58 88.65
C GLU A 85 23.57 35.01 87.18
N ALA A 86 24.41 36.01 86.91
CA ALA A 86 24.71 36.45 85.55
C ALA A 86 25.39 35.32 84.74
N LYS A 87 26.40 34.66 85.31
CA LYS A 87 27.06 33.48 84.70
C LYS A 87 26.09 32.32 84.48
N GLU A 88 25.16 32.07 85.41
CA GLU A 88 24.11 31.07 85.19
C GLU A 88 23.14 31.44 84.06
N LYS A 89 22.68 32.70 84.01
CA LYS A 89 21.81 33.20 82.94
C LYS A 89 22.50 33.11 81.58
N GLU A 90 23.78 33.48 81.49
CA GLU A 90 24.60 33.33 80.29
C GLU A 90 24.77 31.85 79.88
N LYS A 91 25.12 30.97 80.83
CA LYS A 91 25.23 29.53 80.58
C LYS A 91 23.92 28.91 80.09
N ARG A 92 22.78 29.31 80.67
CA ARG A 92 21.44 28.89 80.21
C ARG A 92 21.16 29.37 78.79
N ARG A 93 21.44 30.64 78.48
CA ARG A 93 21.29 31.22 77.13
C ARG A 93 22.16 30.52 76.09
N LEU A 94 23.41 30.19 76.44
CA LEU A 94 24.31 29.43 75.56
C LEU A 94 23.81 27.99 75.32
N ALA A 95 23.34 27.31 76.37
CA ALA A 95 22.77 25.96 76.26
C ALA A 95 21.46 25.95 75.44
N GLU A 96 20.63 26.98 75.57
CA GLU A 96 19.43 27.17 74.74
C GLU A 96 19.78 27.41 73.27
N LEU A 97 20.74 28.31 72.98
CA LEU A 97 21.21 28.55 71.62
C LEU A 97 21.87 27.29 71.00
N GLN A 98 22.57 26.48 71.79
CA GLN A 98 23.10 25.19 71.34
C GLN A 98 21.97 24.21 70.99
N ARG A 99 20.93 24.09 71.83
CA ARG A 99 19.76 23.26 71.54
C ARG A 99 19.03 23.71 70.27
N GLN A 100 18.79 25.01 70.12
CA GLN A 100 18.17 25.58 68.91
C GLN A 100 18.98 25.24 67.64
N ARG A 101 20.31 25.38 67.69
CA ARG A 101 21.19 24.98 66.57
C ARG A 101 21.16 23.47 66.29
N GLU A 102 21.13 22.63 67.32
CA GLU A 102 21.01 21.18 67.14
C GLU A 102 19.66 20.78 66.53
N GLU A 103 18.56 21.41 66.96
CA GLU A 103 17.21 21.19 66.42
C GLU A 103 17.10 21.68 64.97
N GLU A 104 17.67 22.85 64.65
CA GLU A 104 17.78 23.36 63.28
C GLU A 104 18.59 22.40 62.40
N LEU A 105 19.75 21.92 62.86
CA LEU A 105 20.56 20.93 62.13
C LEU A 105 19.84 19.58 61.97
N LYS A 106 19.05 19.14 62.96
CA LYS A 106 18.20 17.94 62.85
C LYS A 106 17.11 18.14 61.80
N ARG A 107 16.44 19.30 61.80
CA ARG A 107 15.40 19.66 60.83
C ARG A 107 15.95 19.76 59.41
N LEU A 108 17.08 20.44 59.21
CA LEU A 108 17.76 20.54 57.92
C LEU A 108 18.20 19.16 57.39
N LYS A 109 18.70 18.27 58.25
CA LYS A 109 19.03 16.88 57.87
C LYS A 109 17.79 16.05 57.51
N GLN A 110 16.67 16.25 58.21
CA GLN A 110 15.40 15.61 57.87
C GLN A 110 14.89 16.10 56.51
N GLU A 111 14.87 17.43 56.29
CA GLU A 111 14.44 18.02 55.02
C GLU A 111 15.34 17.61 53.86
N GLN A 112 16.67 17.57 54.03
CA GLN A 112 17.58 17.04 53.01
C GLN A 112 17.28 15.58 52.67
N LYS A 113 17.03 14.73 53.68
CA LYS A 113 16.68 13.32 53.49
C LYS A 113 15.31 13.13 52.83
N GLU A 114 14.35 14.01 53.10
CA GLU A 114 13.05 14.01 52.42
C GLU A 114 13.16 14.46 50.96
N ARG A 115 13.92 15.53 50.69
CA ARG A 115 14.24 15.97 49.32
C ARG A 115 14.98 14.90 48.54
N GLU A 116 15.96 14.22 49.14
CA GLU A 116 16.69 13.11 48.53
C GLU A 116 15.75 11.93 48.19
N ARG A 117 14.84 11.58 49.11
CA ARG A 117 13.80 10.56 48.87
C ARG A 117 12.85 10.95 47.74
N GLN A 118 12.37 12.20 47.71
CA GLN A 118 11.50 12.71 46.64
C GLN A 118 12.22 12.71 45.28
N LEU A 119 13.51 13.07 45.25
CA LEU A 119 14.32 13.00 44.02
C LEU A 119 14.52 11.55 43.56
N ALA A 120 14.84 10.63 44.47
CA ALA A 120 14.99 9.21 44.15
C ALA A 120 13.67 8.57 43.68
N GLU A 121 12.54 8.94 44.28
CA GLU A 121 11.22 8.49 43.85
C GLU A 121 10.85 9.06 42.47
N LEU A 122 11.10 10.35 42.22
CA LEU A 122 10.90 10.98 40.92
C LEU A 122 11.80 10.38 39.83
N GLN A 123 13.05 10.04 40.16
CA GLN A 123 13.96 9.32 39.26
C GLN A 123 13.39 7.93 38.93
N LYS A 124 13.00 7.15 39.94
CA LYS A 124 12.39 5.82 39.73
C LYS A 124 11.11 5.89 38.89
N GLN A 125 10.25 6.88 39.12
CA GLN A 125 9.04 7.11 38.30
C GLN A 125 9.39 7.46 36.85
N ARG A 126 10.45 8.25 36.61
CA ARG A 126 10.93 8.56 35.26
C ARG A 126 11.52 7.33 34.57
N GLU A 127 12.33 6.55 35.25
CA GLU A 127 12.89 5.29 34.73
C GLU A 127 11.79 4.28 34.40
N GLU A 128 10.78 4.12 35.26
CA GLU A 128 9.63 3.25 35.00
C GLU A 128 8.79 3.75 33.81
N ALA A 129 8.57 5.07 33.71
CA ALA A 129 7.87 5.66 32.57
C ALA A 129 8.64 5.55 31.26
N GLU A 130 9.97 5.73 31.28
CA GLU A 130 10.84 5.54 30.11
C GLU A 130 10.88 4.07 29.69
N ARG A 131 10.97 3.14 30.66
CA ARG A 131 10.90 1.71 30.41
C ARG A 131 9.58 1.30 29.77
N LYS A 132 8.44 1.76 30.32
CA LYS A 132 7.11 1.49 29.73
C LYS A 132 6.99 2.07 28.32
N ARG A 133 7.52 3.26 28.06
CA ARG A 133 7.56 3.85 26.71
C ARG A 133 8.41 3.02 25.75
N LYS A 134 9.56 2.50 26.18
CA LYS A 134 10.40 1.62 25.37
C LYS A 134 9.72 0.28 25.09
N GLU A 135 9.11 -0.35 26.10
CA GLU A 135 8.34 -1.59 25.96
C GLU A 135 7.12 -1.40 25.03
N GLU A 136 6.45 -0.24 25.09
CA GLU A 136 5.35 0.13 24.19
C GLU A 136 5.84 0.39 22.76
N GLU A 137 6.93 1.14 22.58
CA GLU A 137 7.53 1.41 21.27
C GLU A 137 8.04 0.12 20.61
N GLU A 138 8.70 -0.76 21.36
CA GLU A 138 9.13 -2.08 20.90
C GLU A 138 7.94 -2.94 20.50
N ARG A 139 6.87 -2.97 21.31
CA ARG A 139 5.63 -3.68 20.97
C ARG A 139 4.97 -3.13 19.70
N LEU A 140 4.97 -1.81 19.49
CA LEU A 140 4.46 -1.18 18.29
C LEU A 140 5.33 -1.50 17.06
N ARG A 141 6.66 -1.51 17.21
CA ARG A 141 7.60 -1.92 16.14
C ARG A 141 7.37 -3.39 15.75
N ILE A 142 7.25 -4.30 16.72
CA ILE A 142 6.96 -5.72 16.47
C ILE A 142 5.59 -5.89 15.78
N LEU A 143 4.57 -5.14 16.21
CA LEU A 143 3.24 -5.19 15.60
C LEU A 143 3.25 -4.69 14.14
N GLU A 144 3.98 -3.60 13.86
CA GLU A 144 4.11 -3.06 12.51
C GLU A 144 4.96 -3.97 11.61
N GLU A 145 6.03 -4.58 12.14
CA GLU A 145 6.81 -5.60 11.43
C GLU A 145 5.95 -6.84 11.09
N GLN A 146 5.13 -7.32 12.04
CA GLN A 146 4.15 -8.38 11.80
C GLN A 146 3.11 -7.96 10.75
N ARG A 147 2.63 -6.72 10.78
CA ARG A 147 1.68 -6.18 9.79
C ARG A 147 2.30 -6.17 8.38
N ILE A 148 3.53 -5.67 8.26
CA ILE A 148 4.28 -5.62 6.99
C ILE A 148 4.60 -7.04 6.49
N ALA A 149 4.98 -7.97 7.37
CA ALA A 149 5.24 -9.36 7.02
C ALA A 149 3.95 -10.07 6.54
N ALA A 150 2.83 -9.87 7.23
CA ALA A 150 1.52 -10.40 6.83
C ALA A 150 1.03 -9.79 5.50
N GLU A 151 1.23 -8.49 5.29
CA GLU A 151 0.90 -7.81 4.03
C GLU A 151 1.71 -8.35 2.85
N LYS A 152 3.04 -8.52 3.02
CA LYS A 152 3.91 -9.16 2.03
C LYS A 152 3.50 -10.60 1.72
N ALA A 153 3.25 -11.41 2.74
CA ALA A 153 2.82 -12.80 2.57
C ALA A 153 1.44 -12.91 1.91
N ALA A 154 0.54 -11.95 2.14
CA ALA A 154 -0.75 -11.87 1.46
C ALA A 154 -0.60 -11.43 -0.01
N GLU A 155 0.30 -10.49 -0.31
CA GLU A 155 0.59 -10.07 -1.69
C GLU A 155 1.26 -11.18 -2.49
N GLU A 156 2.21 -11.91 -1.89
CA GLU A 156 2.86 -13.08 -2.48
C GLU A 156 1.86 -14.20 -2.80
N LYS A 157 1.00 -14.57 -1.85
CA LYS A 157 -0.10 -15.53 -2.09
C LYS A 157 -1.06 -15.06 -3.19
N ARG A 158 -1.38 -13.77 -3.27
CA ARG A 158 -2.22 -13.23 -4.35
C ARG A 158 -1.52 -13.35 -5.71
N LYS A 159 -0.22 -13.10 -5.78
CA LYS A 159 0.57 -13.28 -7.01
C LYS A 159 0.64 -14.76 -7.42
N GLU A 160 0.90 -15.67 -6.49
CA GLU A 160 0.86 -17.12 -6.75
C GLU A 160 -0.52 -17.58 -7.23
N GLU A 161 -1.60 -17.08 -6.62
CA GLU A 161 -2.96 -17.42 -7.04
C GLU A 161 -3.28 -16.85 -8.43
N GLU A 162 -2.93 -15.59 -8.70
CA GLU A 162 -3.06 -14.97 -10.03
C GLU A 162 -2.26 -15.74 -11.10
N GLU A 163 -1.06 -16.20 -10.78
CA GLU A 163 -0.22 -17.01 -11.67
C GLU A 163 -0.82 -18.40 -11.90
N ARG A 164 -1.23 -19.11 -10.84
CA ARG A 164 -1.95 -20.39 -10.95
C ARG A 164 -3.23 -20.26 -11.79
N GLN A 165 -3.97 -19.17 -11.63
CA GLN A 165 -5.16 -18.86 -12.43
C GLN A 165 -4.82 -18.57 -13.90
N ARG A 166 -3.68 -17.91 -14.18
CA ARG A 166 -3.19 -17.73 -15.56
C ARG A 166 -2.81 -19.06 -16.21
N ILE A 167 -1.98 -19.86 -15.53
CA ILE A 167 -1.55 -21.18 -16.01
C ILE A 167 -2.77 -22.08 -16.24
N LEU A 168 -3.73 -22.11 -15.32
CA LEU A 168 -4.95 -22.91 -15.47
C LEU A 168 -5.84 -22.43 -16.64
N LYS A 169 -5.94 -21.12 -16.87
CA LYS A 169 -6.64 -20.56 -18.04
C LYS A 169 -5.94 -20.90 -19.34
N GLU A 170 -4.61 -20.81 -19.38
CA GLU A 170 -3.81 -21.16 -20.55
C GLU A 170 -3.90 -22.66 -20.87
N GLN A 171 -3.80 -23.53 -19.86
CA GLN A 171 -4.04 -24.97 -20.01
C GLN A 171 -5.46 -25.27 -20.51
N ARG A 172 -6.49 -24.57 -20.01
CA ARG A 172 -7.86 -24.73 -20.51
C ARG A 172 -8.00 -24.30 -21.97
N ILE A 173 -7.42 -23.16 -22.36
CA ILE A 173 -7.44 -22.67 -23.75
C ILE A 173 -6.66 -23.62 -24.67
N ALA A 174 -5.54 -24.18 -24.21
CA ALA A 174 -4.76 -25.16 -24.97
C ALA A 174 -5.54 -26.48 -25.13
N ALA A 175 -6.18 -26.97 -24.07
CA ALA A 175 -7.01 -28.17 -24.12
C ALA A 175 -8.27 -27.99 -25.00
N GLU A 176 -8.92 -26.82 -24.95
CA GLU A 176 -10.06 -26.48 -25.80
C GLU A 176 -9.66 -26.42 -27.28
N LYS A 177 -8.54 -25.76 -27.61
CA LYS A 177 -7.99 -25.76 -28.99
C LYS A 177 -7.63 -27.16 -29.47
N ALA A 178 -6.96 -27.97 -28.65
CA ALA A 178 -6.60 -29.34 -29.00
C ALA A 178 -7.84 -30.25 -29.18
N ALA A 179 -8.92 -30.00 -28.43
CA ALA A 179 -10.20 -30.68 -28.61
C ALA A 179 -10.93 -30.21 -29.88
N GLU A 180 -10.91 -28.91 -30.19
CA GLU A 180 -11.48 -28.35 -31.43
C GLU A 180 -10.72 -28.84 -32.67
N GLU A 181 -9.39 -28.90 -32.62
CA GLU A 181 -8.55 -29.43 -33.69
C GLU A 181 -8.83 -30.92 -33.94
N LYS A 182 -8.89 -31.74 -32.88
CA LYS A 182 -9.30 -33.16 -33.00
C LYS A 182 -10.69 -33.34 -33.58
N ARG A 183 -11.67 -32.51 -33.19
CA ARG A 183 -13.02 -32.56 -33.77
C ARG A 183 -13.01 -32.22 -35.25
N LYS A 184 -12.26 -31.20 -35.68
CA LYS A 184 -12.10 -30.86 -37.10
C LYS A 184 -11.40 -31.96 -37.89
N GLU A 185 -10.37 -32.58 -37.32
CA GLU A 185 -9.67 -33.72 -37.95
C GLU A 185 -10.60 -34.94 -38.08
N GLU A 186 -11.45 -35.19 -37.09
CA GLU A 186 -12.45 -36.26 -37.10
C GLU A 186 -13.58 -35.98 -38.11
N GLU A 187 -14.14 -34.76 -38.13
CA GLU A 187 -15.12 -34.30 -39.13
C GLU A 187 -14.55 -34.35 -40.56
N GLU A 188 -13.28 -33.98 -40.78
CA GLU A 188 -12.63 -34.07 -42.08
C GLU A 188 -12.41 -35.53 -42.51
N LYS A 189 -11.97 -36.40 -41.60
CA LYS A 189 -11.85 -37.85 -41.87
C LYS A 189 -13.20 -38.49 -42.18
N GLU A 190 -14.25 -38.13 -41.46
CA GLU A 190 -15.60 -38.62 -41.74
C GLU A 190 -16.09 -38.14 -43.10
N ARG A 191 -15.91 -36.86 -43.42
CA ARG A 191 -16.25 -36.29 -44.73
C ARG A 191 -15.48 -36.93 -45.89
N LEU A 192 -14.20 -37.26 -45.69
CA LEU A 192 -13.40 -37.99 -46.67
C LEU A 192 -13.90 -39.42 -46.87
N ARG A 193 -14.30 -40.12 -45.81
CA ARG A 193 -14.93 -41.46 -45.89
C ARG A 193 -16.26 -41.40 -46.64
N GLN A 194 -17.13 -40.45 -46.32
CA GLN A 194 -18.42 -40.25 -47.01
C GLN A 194 -18.21 -39.97 -48.51
N LEU A 195 -17.24 -39.12 -48.87
CA LEU A 195 -16.91 -38.83 -50.26
C LEU A 195 -16.32 -40.04 -51.02
N GLU A 196 -15.54 -40.88 -50.34
CA GLU A 196 -15.02 -42.12 -50.91
C GLU A 196 -16.13 -43.16 -51.11
N GLU A 197 -17.03 -43.32 -50.14
CA GLU A 197 -18.20 -44.19 -50.21
C GLU A 197 -19.17 -43.76 -51.33
N GLU A 198 -19.48 -42.46 -51.43
CA GLU A 198 -20.27 -41.90 -52.53
C GLU A 198 -19.61 -42.17 -53.89
N ARG A 199 -18.30 -42.00 -54.00
CA ARG A 199 -17.54 -42.28 -55.23
C ARG A 199 -17.53 -43.77 -55.57
N LEU A 200 -17.49 -44.65 -54.57
CA LEU A 200 -17.56 -46.10 -54.77
C LEU A 200 -18.97 -46.51 -55.24
N ALA A 201 -20.02 -46.00 -54.59
CA ALA A 201 -21.41 -46.23 -54.97
C ALA A 201 -21.70 -45.72 -56.40
N ALA A 202 -21.23 -44.52 -56.76
CA ALA A 202 -21.38 -43.96 -58.10
C ALA A 202 -20.66 -44.79 -59.18
N LYS A 203 -19.49 -45.38 -58.86
CA LYS A 203 -18.80 -46.32 -59.76
C LYS A 203 -19.60 -47.60 -59.95
N LEU A 204 -20.05 -48.23 -58.87
CA LEU A 204 -20.86 -49.45 -58.91
C LEU A 204 -22.18 -49.25 -59.67
N GLU A 205 -22.81 -48.07 -59.52
CA GLU A 205 -24.03 -47.74 -60.27
C GLU A 205 -23.74 -47.51 -61.77
N ALA A 206 -22.61 -46.90 -62.11
CA ALA A 206 -22.17 -46.71 -63.49
C ALA A 206 -21.83 -48.05 -64.17
N GLU A 207 -21.11 -48.94 -63.47
CA GLU A 207 -20.78 -50.29 -63.93
C GLU A 207 -22.05 -51.12 -64.16
N ARG A 208 -22.98 -51.13 -63.19
CA ARG A 208 -24.29 -51.80 -63.34
C ARG A 208 -25.10 -51.26 -64.53
N LYS A 209 -25.08 -49.94 -64.77
CA LYS A 209 -25.71 -49.32 -65.95
C LYS A 209 -25.03 -49.74 -67.25
N GLU A 210 -23.71 -49.89 -67.27
CA GLU A 210 -22.97 -50.35 -68.45
C GLU A 210 -23.25 -51.83 -68.73
N GLU A 211 -23.28 -52.69 -67.71
CA GLU A 211 -23.67 -54.10 -67.83
C GLU A 211 -25.11 -54.26 -68.32
N GLU A 212 -26.07 -53.51 -67.76
CA GLU A 212 -27.46 -53.52 -68.22
C GLU A 212 -27.58 -53.09 -69.70
N LEU A 213 -26.77 -52.11 -70.13
CA LEU A 213 -26.72 -51.67 -71.53
C LEU A 213 -26.08 -52.72 -72.45
N LYS A 214 -25.07 -53.48 -71.97
CA LYS A 214 -24.48 -54.61 -72.69
C LYS A 214 -25.47 -55.77 -72.83
N GLN A 215 -26.16 -56.13 -71.75
CA GLN A 215 -27.20 -57.16 -71.75
C GLN A 215 -28.35 -56.82 -72.71
N LYS A 216 -28.84 -55.57 -72.70
CA LYS A 216 -29.88 -55.11 -73.64
C LYS A 216 -29.42 -55.20 -75.11
N LYS A 217 -28.17 -54.85 -75.42
CA LYS A 217 -27.61 -54.99 -76.78
C LYS A 217 -27.47 -56.45 -77.21
N LEU A 218 -26.99 -57.33 -76.32
CA LEU A 218 -26.86 -58.76 -76.57
C LEU A 218 -28.23 -59.42 -76.81
N GLU A 219 -29.25 -59.05 -76.05
CA GLU A 219 -30.61 -59.57 -76.23
C GLU A 219 -31.26 -59.00 -77.51
N GLU A 220 -31.04 -57.73 -77.85
CA GLU A 220 -31.51 -57.15 -79.11
C GLU A 220 -30.85 -57.82 -80.33
N GLU A 221 -29.55 -58.15 -80.25
CA GLU A 221 -28.82 -58.93 -81.25
C GLU A 221 -29.35 -60.37 -81.34
N ARG A 222 -29.62 -61.03 -80.21
CA ARG A 222 -30.22 -62.38 -80.15
C ARG A 222 -31.61 -62.40 -80.82
N ILE A 223 -32.46 -61.42 -80.52
CA ILE A 223 -33.79 -61.28 -81.13
C ILE A 223 -33.68 -60.98 -82.63
N ALA A 224 -32.68 -60.20 -83.06
CA ALA A 224 -32.43 -59.95 -84.49
C ALA A 224 -31.97 -61.23 -85.21
N ALA A 225 -31.04 -61.99 -84.63
CA ALA A 225 -30.58 -63.27 -85.16
C ALA A 225 -31.72 -64.30 -85.26
N GLU A 226 -32.56 -64.41 -84.21
CA GLU A 226 -33.73 -65.29 -84.20
C GLU A 226 -34.75 -64.93 -85.28
N LYS A 227 -35.01 -63.63 -85.50
CA LYS A 227 -35.87 -63.16 -86.61
C LYS A 227 -35.28 -63.51 -87.99
N ILE A 228 -33.97 -63.38 -88.18
CA ILE A 228 -33.29 -63.77 -89.42
C ILE A 228 -33.38 -65.30 -89.64
N GLU A 229 -33.28 -66.10 -88.58
CA GLU A 229 -33.42 -67.56 -88.66
C GLU A 229 -34.88 -67.97 -88.95
N GLN A 230 -35.86 -67.35 -88.29
CA GLN A 230 -37.29 -67.56 -88.58
C GLN A 230 -37.65 -67.14 -90.01
N GLU A 231 -37.06 -66.07 -90.54
CA GLU A 231 -37.25 -65.67 -91.95
C GLU A 231 -36.60 -66.68 -92.91
N LYS A 232 -35.43 -67.23 -92.58
CA LYS A 232 -34.82 -68.34 -93.35
C LYS A 232 -35.70 -69.60 -93.32
N LYS A 233 -36.19 -70.01 -92.15
CA LYS A 233 -37.10 -71.16 -92.00
C LYS A 233 -38.40 -70.97 -92.76
N ARG A 234 -39.03 -69.78 -92.69
CA ARG A 234 -40.19 -69.43 -93.53
C ARG A 234 -39.86 -69.53 -95.02
N LYS A 235 -38.74 -68.97 -95.48
CA LYS A 235 -38.32 -69.07 -96.90
C LYS A 235 -38.00 -70.50 -97.33
N GLU A 236 -37.59 -71.38 -96.41
CA GLU A 236 -37.36 -72.80 -96.70
C GLU A 236 -38.68 -73.59 -96.76
N GLU A 237 -39.61 -73.36 -95.82
CA GLU A 237 -40.98 -73.91 -95.90
C GLU A 237 -41.73 -73.43 -97.14
N GLU A 238 -41.60 -72.15 -97.48
CA GLU A 238 -42.20 -71.55 -98.67
C GLU A 238 -41.57 -72.12 -99.95
N LYS A 239 -40.26 -72.40 -99.97
CA LYS A 239 -39.61 -73.18 -101.04
C LYS A 239 -40.09 -74.63 -101.12
N LYS A 240 -40.32 -75.31 -99.98
CA LYS A 240 -40.88 -76.68 -99.97
C LYS A 240 -42.32 -76.71 -100.47
N LYS A 241 -43.17 -75.79 -100.01
CA LYS A 241 -44.55 -75.61 -100.51
C LYS A 241 -44.58 -75.19 -101.97
N TYR A 242 -43.66 -74.34 -102.44
CA TYR A 242 -43.52 -74.00 -103.85
C TYR A 242 -43.08 -75.20 -104.69
N ALA A 243 -42.14 -76.04 -104.22
CA ALA A 243 -41.73 -77.26 -104.92
C ALA A 243 -42.87 -78.28 -105.03
N GLU A 244 -43.66 -78.46 -103.97
CA GLU A 244 -44.83 -79.36 -103.97
C GLU A 244 -45.98 -78.82 -104.85
N ALA A 245 -46.26 -77.52 -104.77
CA ALA A 245 -47.25 -76.85 -105.62
C ALA A 245 -46.85 -76.90 -107.11
N LYS A 246 -45.58 -76.69 -107.43
CA LYS A 246 -45.07 -76.76 -108.80
C LYS A 246 -45.26 -78.16 -109.39
N ARG A 247 -44.98 -79.22 -108.61
CA ARG A 247 -45.21 -80.62 -109.04
C ARG A 247 -46.69 -80.96 -109.30
N LYS A 248 -47.63 -80.29 -108.63
CA LYS A 248 -49.09 -80.42 -108.89
C LYS A 248 -49.59 -79.52 -110.02
N GLN A 249 -48.99 -78.35 -110.25
CA GLN A 249 -49.41 -77.43 -111.32
C GLN A 249 -48.82 -77.78 -112.70
N GLU A 250 -47.64 -78.40 -112.77
CA GLU A 250 -46.95 -78.74 -114.02
C GLU A 250 -47.69 -79.85 -114.83
N ILE A 251 -48.52 -80.68 -114.18
CA ILE A 251 -49.38 -81.68 -114.83
C ILE A 251 -50.73 -81.08 -115.27
N ALA A 252 -51.25 -80.08 -114.57
CA ALA A 252 -52.58 -79.52 -114.80
C ALA A 252 -52.63 -78.34 -115.80
N ALA A 253 -51.48 -77.72 -116.12
CA ALA A 253 -51.44 -76.39 -116.76
C ALA A 253 -50.72 -76.30 -118.13
N ARG A 254 -50.61 -77.39 -118.91
CA ARG A 254 -50.23 -77.33 -120.34
C ARG A 254 -51.32 -76.69 -121.24
N LYS A 255 -52.18 -75.79 -120.74
CA LYS A 255 -53.46 -75.46 -121.39
C LYS A 255 -54.02 -74.03 -121.32
N LYS A 256 -53.37 -73.06 -120.66
CA LYS A 256 -53.75 -71.64 -120.80
C LYS A 256 -52.55 -70.70 -120.76
N ALA A 257 -52.37 -69.98 -121.87
CA ALA A 257 -51.90 -68.60 -122.03
C ALA A 257 -50.67 -68.13 -121.22
N GLU A 258 -49.61 -67.58 -121.81
CA GLU A 258 -49.61 -66.51 -122.82
C GLU A 258 -50.35 -65.24 -122.37
N ALA A 259 -49.89 -64.59 -121.29
CA ALA A 259 -50.14 -63.15 -121.07
C ALA A 259 -49.29 -62.53 -119.93
N ALA A 260 -48.72 -61.36 -120.25
CA ALA A 260 -48.41 -60.23 -119.35
C ALA A 260 -47.32 -60.35 -118.26
N ALA A 261 -46.64 -59.21 -118.00
CA ALA A 261 -45.48 -59.08 -117.12
C ALA A 261 -45.45 -57.74 -116.32
N ALA A 262 -44.61 -57.72 -115.27
CA ALA A 262 -43.81 -56.58 -114.74
C ALA A 262 -44.27 -55.62 -113.60
N ALA A 263 -43.34 -55.41 -112.64
CA ALA A 263 -42.96 -54.19 -111.85
C ALA A 263 -43.84 -53.64 -110.66
N ALA A 264 -43.38 -52.78 -109.69
CA ALA A 264 -42.09 -52.58 -108.94
C ALA A 264 -42.12 -51.41 -107.85
N ARG A 265 -41.26 -51.44 -106.78
CA ARG A 265 -40.48 -50.33 -106.06
C ARG A 265 -40.99 -49.31 -104.94
N GLN A 266 -40.15 -49.08 -103.88
CA GLN A 266 -39.49 -47.80 -103.33
C GLN A 266 -39.77 -46.99 -101.96
N LYS A 267 -38.66 -46.51 -101.27
CA LYS A 267 -38.31 -45.23 -100.47
C LYS A 267 -38.70 -44.90 -98.97
N SER A 268 -38.33 -43.72 -98.35
CA SER A 268 -37.17 -43.48 -97.37
C SER A 268 -36.95 -42.04 -96.69
N LYS A 269 -36.33 -41.92 -95.46
CA LYS A 269 -35.56 -40.77 -94.74
C LYS A 269 -36.20 -39.67 -93.76
N GLY A 270 -35.43 -39.10 -92.75
CA GLY A 270 -35.67 -37.81 -91.95
C GLY A 270 -34.79 -37.48 -90.64
N LYS A 271 -34.59 -36.21 -90.13
CA LYS A 271 -33.64 -35.76 -88.98
C LYS A 271 -33.84 -34.30 -88.35
N GLY A 272 -33.40 -33.91 -87.09
CA GLY A 272 -33.31 -32.48 -86.52
C GLY A 272 -32.86 -32.19 -85.00
N SER A 273 -32.48 -30.96 -84.52
CA SER A 273 -31.85 -30.60 -83.15
C SER A 273 -31.91 -29.08 -82.62
N GLY A 274 -31.61 -28.71 -81.32
CA GLY A 274 -31.33 -27.30 -80.78
C GLY A 274 -31.33 -26.97 -79.21
N SER A 275 -30.64 -25.92 -78.65
CA SER A 275 -30.47 -25.55 -77.17
C SER A 275 -29.98 -24.07 -76.79
N GLY A 276 -30.08 -23.53 -75.52
CA GLY A 276 -29.44 -22.24 -75.00
C GLY A 276 -29.86 -21.67 -73.57
N SER A 277 -29.07 -20.75 -72.88
CA SER A 277 -29.37 -20.11 -71.53
C SER A 277 -28.41 -18.96 -71.00
N SER A 278 -28.80 -18.00 -70.09
CA SER A 278 -27.91 -17.08 -69.26
C SER A 278 -28.55 -16.17 -68.11
N ARG A 279 -27.73 -15.38 -67.32
CA ARG A 279 -27.95 -14.70 -65.97
C ARG A 279 -27.56 -13.17 -65.85
N LYS A 280 -27.83 -12.45 -64.71
CA LYS A 280 -27.09 -11.21 -64.23
C LYS A 280 -27.28 -10.77 -62.72
N ALA A 281 -26.49 -9.78 -62.23
CA ALA A 281 -26.45 -9.15 -60.87
C ALA A 281 -26.04 -7.63 -60.90
N GLY A 282 -26.09 -6.86 -59.78
CA GLY A 282 -25.58 -5.46 -59.65
C GLY A 282 -25.90 -4.67 -58.35
N GLY A 283 -25.31 -3.48 -58.11
CA GLY A 283 -25.59 -2.57 -56.95
C GLY A 283 -24.82 -1.21 -56.95
N GLY A 284 -25.02 -0.30 -55.96
CA GLY A 284 -24.15 0.89 -55.71
C GLY A 284 -24.76 2.19 -55.08
N GLY A 285 -23.89 3.11 -54.60
CA GLY A 285 -24.15 4.57 -54.42
C GLY A 285 -24.56 5.11 -53.02
N GLY A 286 -24.04 6.27 -52.57
CA GLY A 286 -24.27 6.85 -51.22
C GLY A 286 -24.28 8.39 -51.14
N LYS A 287 -24.71 8.97 -49.99
CA LYS A 287 -24.83 10.44 -49.74
C LYS A 287 -25.28 10.83 -48.29
N ASN A 288 -24.52 10.54 -47.22
CA ASN A 288 -25.06 10.73 -45.83
C ASN A 288 -24.18 11.39 -44.72
N TYR A 289 -23.02 12.01 -44.99
CA TYR A 289 -22.11 12.47 -43.89
C TYR A 289 -22.79 13.35 -42.81
N ASN A 290 -23.52 14.40 -43.21
CA ASN A 290 -24.18 15.31 -42.25
C ASN A 290 -25.31 14.65 -41.44
N LYS A 291 -25.86 13.51 -41.88
CA LYS A 291 -26.95 12.81 -41.20
C LYS A 291 -26.51 12.11 -39.91
N TYR A 292 -25.25 11.65 -39.85
CA TYR A 292 -24.76 10.82 -38.74
C TYR A 292 -23.91 11.60 -37.73
N ILE A 293 -23.28 12.72 -38.12
CA ILE A 293 -22.46 13.52 -37.19
C ILE A 293 -23.29 14.12 -36.02
N GLY A 294 -24.55 14.49 -36.27
CA GLY A 294 -25.48 14.96 -35.22
C GLY A 294 -25.78 13.90 -34.16
N PRO A 295 -26.29 12.72 -34.54
CA PRO A 295 -26.47 11.57 -33.64
C PRO A 295 -25.19 11.16 -32.88
N ILE A 296 -24.02 11.18 -33.52
CA ILE A 296 -22.72 10.92 -32.87
C ILE A 296 -22.47 11.93 -31.75
N LYS A 297 -22.49 13.23 -32.06
CA LYS A 297 -22.31 14.30 -31.07
C LYS A 297 -23.34 14.24 -29.95
N SER A 298 -24.58 13.89 -30.28
CA SER A 298 -25.67 13.73 -29.31
C SER A 298 -25.43 12.57 -28.34
N LYS A 299 -24.98 11.40 -28.82
CA LYS A 299 -24.62 10.26 -27.94
C LYS A 299 -23.45 10.61 -27.02
N ILE A 300 -22.38 11.21 -27.57
CA ILE A 300 -21.21 11.61 -26.79
C ILE A 300 -21.58 12.68 -25.75
N THR A 301 -22.41 13.66 -26.11
CA THR A 301 -22.85 14.70 -25.17
C THR A 301 -23.67 14.13 -24.01
N ARG A 302 -24.55 13.13 -24.23
CA ARG A 302 -25.30 12.46 -23.15
C ARG A 302 -24.40 11.73 -22.16
N ASN A 303 -23.28 11.18 -22.63
CA ASN A 303 -22.33 10.44 -21.81
C ASN A 303 -21.25 11.33 -21.17
N TRP A 304 -21.22 12.63 -21.45
CA TRP A 304 -20.13 13.50 -21.05
C TRP A 304 -20.31 14.12 -19.67
N ARG A 305 -19.60 13.58 -18.68
CA ARG A 305 -19.50 14.14 -17.33
C ARG A 305 -18.52 15.31 -17.28
N ARG A 306 -19.00 16.53 -17.60
CA ARG A 306 -18.19 17.76 -17.65
C ARG A 306 -17.64 18.12 -16.24
N PRO A 307 -16.34 18.43 -16.08
CA PRO A 307 -15.80 18.85 -14.79
C PRO A 307 -16.32 20.23 -14.38
N LEU A 308 -16.67 20.37 -13.09
CA LEU A 308 -17.03 21.66 -12.50
C LEU A 308 -15.84 22.63 -12.56
N GLY A 309 -16.10 23.92 -12.77
CA GLY A 309 -15.04 24.94 -12.87
C GLY A 309 -14.28 24.98 -14.21
N SER A 310 -14.73 24.27 -15.25
CA SER A 310 -14.15 24.34 -16.60
C SER A 310 -14.36 25.72 -17.24
N SER A 311 -13.30 26.52 -17.39
CA SER A 311 -13.34 27.82 -18.11
C SER A 311 -13.88 27.66 -19.53
N SER A 312 -14.64 28.64 -20.04
CA SER A 312 -15.29 28.62 -21.36
C SER A 312 -14.37 28.34 -22.55
N ASP A 313 -13.08 28.62 -22.38
CA ASP A 313 -12.09 28.72 -23.44
C ASP A 313 -11.27 27.44 -23.62
N LEU A 314 -11.55 26.40 -22.82
CA LEU A 314 -10.95 25.08 -22.97
C LEU A 314 -11.37 24.44 -24.29
N VAL A 315 -10.39 24.02 -25.10
CA VAL A 315 -10.62 23.34 -26.38
C VAL A 315 -9.68 22.14 -26.50
N VAL A 316 -10.24 20.93 -26.48
CA VAL A 316 -9.49 19.70 -26.77
C VAL A 316 -9.93 19.12 -28.12
N LYS A 317 -8.97 18.78 -28.98
CA LYS A 317 -9.23 18.15 -30.28
C LYS A 317 -8.80 16.69 -30.23
N MET A 318 -9.71 15.78 -30.57
CA MET A 318 -9.46 14.34 -30.54
C MET A 318 -9.71 13.70 -31.90
N ARG A 319 -8.83 12.81 -32.32
CA ARG A 319 -9.03 11.90 -33.45
C ARG A 319 -9.68 10.62 -32.92
N LEU A 320 -10.81 10.25 -33.51
CA LEU A 320 -11.50 8.99 -33.26
C LEU A 320 -11.26 8.09 -34.46
N LYS A 321 -10.90 6.82 -34.23
CA LYS A 321 -10.94 5.77 -35.27
C LYS A 321 -12.06 4.80 -34.95
N LEU A 322 -12.85 4.40 -35.94
CA LEU A 322 -13.99 3.48 -35.77
C LEU A 322 -13.86 2.22 -36.61
N PHE A 323 -14.38 1.11 -36.08
CA PHE A 323 -14.64 -0.12 -36.81
C PHE A 323 -15.95 -0.05 -37.62
N PRO A 324 -16.07 -0.77 -38.75
CA PRO A 324 -17.35 -0.95 -39.44
C PRO A 324 -18.41 -1.49 -38.47
N GLY A 325 -19.49 -0.75 -38.26
CA GLY A 325 -20.49 -1.02 -37.23
C GLY A 325 -20.51 0.00 -36.08
N GLY A 326 -19.53 0.91 -36.01
CA GLY A 326 -19.50 2.04 -35.09
C GLY A 326 -18.70 1.81 -33.81
N GLY A 327 -18.10 0.62 -33.64
CA GLY A 327 -17.20 0.31 -32.55
C GLY A 327 -16.01 1.26 -32.50
N ILE A 328 -15.63 1.75 -31.32
CA ILE A 328 -14.50 2.68 -31.17
C ILE A 328 -13.19 1.90 -31.13
N ALA A 329 -12.33 2.11 -32.13
CA ALA A 329 -11.03 1.45 -32.24
C ALA A 329 -9.91 2.21 -31.54
N ASP A 330 -9.96 3.56 -31.55
CA ASP A 330 -8.92 4.42 -30.98
C ASP A 330 -9.46 5.82 -30.67
N VAL A 331 -8.91 6.46 -29.63
CA VAL A 331 -9.22 7.82 -29.20
C VAL A 331 -7.91 8.53 -28.84
N GLN A 332 -7.43 9.37 -29.75
CA GLN A 332 -6.15 10.07 -29.63
C GLN A 332 -6.36 11.57 -29.44
N VAL A 333 -5.78 12.16 -28.40
CA VAL A 333 -5.75 13.63 -28.23
C VAL A 333 -4.73 14.22 -29.21
N ILE A 334 -5.19 15.08 -30.13
CA ILE A 334 -4.36 15.80 -31.11
C ILE A 334 -3.86 17.12 -30.51
N LYS A 335 -4.75 17.82 -29.79
CA LYS A 335 -4.44 19.06 -29.08
C LYS A 335 -5.12 19.01 -27.72
N SER A 336 -4.33 19.01 -26.66
CA SER A 336 -4.81 19.14 -25.27
C SER A 336 -5.45 20.51 -25.04
N SER A 337 -6.44 20.59 -24.15
CA SER A 337 -6.98 21.86 -23.66
C SER A 337 -6.06 22.59 -22.66
N GLY A 338 -4.98 21.94 -22.21
CA GLY A 338 -4.19 22.37 -21.06
C GLY A 338 -4.76 21.93 -19.70
N ASN A 339 -5.99 21.39 -19.68
CA ASN A 339 -6.63 20.86 -18.47
C ASN A 339 -6.80 19.33 -18.59
N VAL A 340 -6.01 18.58 -17.83
CA VAL A 340 -6.00 17.10 -17.85
C VAL A 340 -7.34 16.50 -17.45
N ALA A 341 -8.07 17.12 -16.51
CA ALA A 341 -9.39 16.64 -16.10
C ALA A 341 -10.45 16.82 -17.19
N PHE A 342 -10.39 17.92 -17.94
CA PHE A 342 -11.24 18.18 -19.10
C PHE A 342 -10.95 17.22 -20.26
N ASP A 343 -9.67 17.05 -20.59
CA ASP A 343 -9.22 16.13 -21.65
C ASP A 343 -9.61 14.68 -21.33
N ARG A 344 -9.39 14.23 -20.09
CA ARG A 344 -9.80 12.88 -19.64
C ARG A 344 -11.31 12.71 -19.68
N SER A 345 -12.07 13.68 -19.16
CA SER A 345 -13.54 13.67 -19.18
C SER A 345 -14.11 13.53 -20.60
N ALA A 346 -13.55 14.26 -21.57
CA ALA A 346 -13.97 14.16 -22.97
C ALA A 346 -13.57 12.81 -23.61
N ALA A 347 -12.38 12.28 -23.30
CA ALA A 347 -11.96 10.96 -23.80
C ALA A 347 -12.82 9.82 -23.23
N ASP A 348 -13.17 9.89 -21.95
CA ASP A 348 -14.04 8.93 -21.28
C ASP A 348 -15.48 9.02 -21.80
N ALA A 349 -15.98 10.23 -22.11
CA ALA A 349 -17.28 10.42 -22.78
C ALA A 349 -17.35 9.77 -24.18
N VAL A 350 -16.24 9.83 -24.94
CA VAL A 350 -16.12 9.12 -26.22
C VAL A 350 -16.17 7.61 -25.98
N ARG A 351 -15.34 7.06 -25.09
CA ARG A 351 -15.30 5.61 -24.79
C ARG A 351 -16.65 5.07 -24.32
N LEU A 352 -17.34 5.77 -23.41
CA LEU A 352 -18.68 5.43 -22.93
C LEU A 352 -19.76 5.48 -24.03
N SER A 353 -19.44 6.04 -25.19
CA SER A 353 -20.35 6.16 -26.34
C SER A 353 -20.19 5.05 -27.36
N ASP A 354 -19.36 4.05 -27.09
CA ASP A 354 -19.26 2.83 -27.89
C ASP A 354 -20.60 2.05 -27.91
N PRO A 355 -21.05 1.47 -29.03
CA PRO A 355 -20.74 1.82 -30.42
C PRO A 355 -21.46 3.11 -30.85
N LEU A 356 -20.81 3.91 -31.69
CA LEU A 356 -21.35 5.16 -32.22
C LEU A 356 -22.30 4.93 -33.42
N PRO A 357 -23.35 5.75 -33.60
CA PRO A 357 -24.28 5.61 -34.71
C PRO A 357 -23.63 6.06 -36.05
N VAL A 358 -23.27 5.08 -36.89
CA VAL A 358 -22.61 5.29 -38.20
C VAL A 358 -23.42 4.70 -39.36
N PRO A 359 -23.23 5.17 -40.61
CA PRO A 359 -23.83 4.54 -41.78
C PRO A 359 -23.25 3.14 -42.05
N LYS A 360 -24.01 2.32 -42.79
CA LYS A 360 -23.56 1.02 -43.31
C LYS A 360 -23.03 1.17 -44.74
N GLY A 361 -22.17 0.25 -45.18
CA GLY A 361 -21.62 0.23 -46.54
C GLY A 361 -20.61 1.36 -46.80
N LYS A 362 -20.50 1.80 -48.05
CA LYS A 362 -19.45 2.74 -48.51
C LYS A 362 -19.49 4.12 -47.85
N ASP A 363 -20.65 4.55 -47.33
CA ASP A 363 -20.79 5.81 -46.59
C ASP A 363 -20.03 5.78 -45.23
N PHE A 364 -19.65 4.59 -44.74
CA PHE A 364 -18.82 4.44 -43.52
C PHE A 364 -17.39 4.94 -43.69
N ASP A 365 -16.87 5.00 -44.91
CA ASP A 365 -15.48 5.32 -45.20
C ASP A 365 -15.06 6.69 -44.65
N ALA A 366 -15.98 7.67 -44.66
CA ALA A 366 -15.81 9.00 -44.07
C ALA A 366 -15.81 9.04 -42.53
N PHE A 367 -16.21 7.94 -41.88
CA PHE A 367 -16.27 7.79 -40.41
C PHE A 367 -15.18 6.86 -39.85
N ARG A 368 -14.34 6.24 -40.70
CA ARG A 368 -13.20 5.42 -40.25
C ARG A 368 -12.22 6.17 -39.36
N SER A 369 -11.97 7.45 -39.66
CA SER A 369 -11.14 8.34 -38.87
C SER A 369 -11.59 9.78 -39.05
N PHE A 370 -12.06 10.42 -37.99
CA PHE A 370 -12.47 11.83 -38.00
C PHE A 370 -12.02 12.54 -36.72
N VAL A 371 -12.10 13.87 -36.72
CA VAL A 371 -11.71 14.72 -35.59
C VAL A 371 -12.95 15.39 -35.01
N LEU A 372 -13.06 15.39 -33.68
CA LEU A 372 -14.04 16.16 -32.92
C LEU A 372 -13.33 17.20 -32.05
N GLU A 373 -13.95 18.37 -31.91
CA GLU A 373 -13.47 19.45 -31.06
C GLU A 373 -14.42 19.63 -29.88
N PHE A 374 -13.93 19.42 -28.66
CA PHE A 374 -14.72 19.51 -27.44
C PHE A 374 -14.48 20.86 -26.78
N THR A 375 -15.57 21.57 -26.51
CA THR A 375 -15.60 22.82 -25.74
C THR A 375 -16.60 22.64 -24.57
N PRO A 376 -16.42 23.31 -23.42
CA PRO A 376 -17.28 23.14 -22.23
C PRO A 376 -18.78 23.25 -22.51
N ASN A 377 -19.17 23.95 -23.57
CA ASN A 377 -20.55 24.14 -23.99
C ASN A 377 -21.02 23.10 -25.03
N ARG A 378 -20.18 22.74 -26.02
CA ARG A 378 -20.58 21.89 -27.17
C ARG A 378 -19.44 21.10 -27.80
N ILE A 379 -19.79 20.05 -28.54
CA ILE A 379 -18.89 19.28 -29.42
C ILE A 379 -19.05 19.81 -30.86
N ARG A 380 -17.96 20.24 -31.48
CA ARG A 380 -17.89 20.77 -32.85
C ARG A 380 -17.30 19.76 -33.82
#